data_AF-A0A2V2Z1K4-F1
#
_entry.id   AF-A0A2V2Z1K4-F1
#
_cell.length_a   1.000
_cell.length_b   1.000
_cell.length_c   1.000
_cell.angle_alpha   90.00
_cell.angle_beta   90.00
_cell.angle_gamma   90.00
#
_symmetry.space_group_name_H-M   'P 1'
#
loop_
_entity.id
_entity.type
_entity.pdbx_description
1 polymer ?
#
loop_
_entity_poly.entity_id
_entity_poly.type
_entity_poly.pdbx_seq_one_letter_code
_entity_poly.pdbx_strand_id
1 'polypeptide(L)'
;MRMTLEIDLNDIDSLKKARDLLDFHLGQLQGEQGKTVQSSATPSSTSVQVQEQDGAHLQMLKGFVEGLSPKQKKVWDYFIAHPGHAIGTDLKMAVPELQPQGAMPGVFKATQRWVSLGGQRETSPFVQIEWSKAHGCGIYRGLSQEEIDYLTR
;
A
#
# COMPACT_ATOMS: atom_id res chain seq x y z
N MET A 1 -7.03 28.52 -34.28
CA MET A 1 -7.29 27.37 -35.17
C MET A 1 -8.17 26.39 -34.41
N ARG A 2 -9.34 25.99 -34.94
CA ARG A 2 -10.15 24.93 -34.35
C ARG A 2 -9.65 23.60 -34.92
N MET A 3 -9.07 22.75 -34.08
CA MET A 3 -8.78 21.37 -34.43
C MET A 3 -10.04 20.54 -34.19
N THR A 4 -10.55 19.92 -35.24
CA THR A 4 -11.66 18.97 -35.17
C THR A 4 -11.07 17.57 -35.20
N LEU A 5 -11.32 16.76 -34.17
CA LEU A 5 -10.90 15.36 -34.13
C LEU A 5 -12.05 14.49 -34.66
N GLU A 6 -11.82 13.79 -35.76
CA GLU A 6 -12.74 12.78 -36.28
C GLU A 6 -12.28 11.41 -35.77
N ILE A 7 -13.12 10.76 -34.96
CA ILE A 7 -12.84 9.43 -34.40
C ILE A 7 -13.81 8.45 -35.05
N ASP A 8 -13.28 7.46 -35.76
CA ASP A 8 -14.07 6.34 -36.25
C ASP A 8 -14.35 5.37 -35.10
N LEU A 9 -15.64 5.14 -34.81
CA LEU A 9 -16.11 4.31 -33.70
C LEU A 9 -16.05 2.81 -34.00
N ASN A 10 -15.74 2.42 -35.25
CA ASN A 10 -15.61 1.02 -35.63
C ASN A 10 -14.16 0.50 -35.55
N ASP A 11 -13.18 1.38 -35.34
CA ASP A 11 -11.76 1.02 -35.20
C ASP A 11 -11.32 1.04 -33.73
N ILE A 12 -11.01 -0.14 -33.20
CA ILE A 12 -10.62 -0.36 -31.80
C ILE A 12 -9.30 0.38 -31.48
N ASP A 13 -8.39 0.52 -32.44
CA ASP A 13 -7.11 1.21 -32.19
C ASP A 13 -7.28 2.74 -32.20
N SER A 14 -8.19 3.27 -33.01
CA SER A 14 -8.57 4.68 -32.98
C SER A 14 -9.30 5.06 -31.68
N LEU A 15 -10.16 4.18 -31.17
CA LEU A 15 -10.82 4.35 -29.87
C LEU A 15 -9.85 4.36 -28.69
N LYS A 16 -8.83 3.49 -28.71
CA LYS A 16 -7.76 3.48 -27.69
C LYS A 16 -6.98 4.79 -27.68
N LYS A 17 -6.57 5.28 -28.85
CA LYS A 17 -5.84 6.56 -28.97
C LYS A 17 -6.69 7.74 -28.48
N ALA A 18 -7.98 7.75 -28.79
CA ALA A 18 -8.90 8.78 -28.29
C ALA A 18 -9.04 8.76 -26.77
N ARG A 19 -9.12 7.56 -26.17
CA ARG A 19 -9.13 7.38 -24.72
C ARG A 19 -7.84 7.89 -24.07
N ASP A 20 -6.68 7.53 -24.61
CA ASP A 20 -5.38 7.95 -24.07
C ASP A 20 -5.21 9.48 -24.10
N LEU A 21 -5.72 10.15 -25.14
CA LEU A 21 -5.71 11.61 -25.26
C LEU A 21 -6.64 12.29 -24.25
N LEU A 22 -7.82 11.71 -24.00
CA LEU A 22 -8.77 12.21 -22.99
C LEU A 22 -8.21 12.06 -21.58
N ASP A 23 -7.60 10.91 -21.26
CA ASP A 23 -6.97 10.65 -19.96
C ASP A 23 -5.79 11.62 -19.71
N PHE A 24 -4.98 11.91 -20.74
CA PHE A 24 -3.92 12.90 -20.66
C PHE A 24 -4.46 14.32 -20.39
N HIS A 25 -5.52 14.73 -21.08
CA HIS A 25 -6.09 16.07 -20.90
C HIS A 25 -6.77 16.22 -19.53
N LEU A 26 -7.42 15.16 -19.03
CA LEU A 26 -8.03 15.12 -17.71
C LEU A 26 -6.97 15.26 -16.59
N GLY A 27 -5.83 14.60 -16.76
CA GLY A 27 -4.69 14.74 -15.84
C GLY A 27 -4.10 16.16 -15.80
N GLN A 28 -4.17 16.91 -16.91
CA GLN A 28 -3.75 18.32 -16.93
C GLN A 28 -4.75 19.24 -16.24
N LEU A 29 -6.05 19.03 -16.43
CA LEU A 29 -7.10 19.83 -15.79
C LEU A 29 -7.12 19.68 -14.26
N GLN A 30 -6.74 18.50 -13.74
CA GLN A 30 -6.62 18.24 -12.31
C GLN A 30 -5.37 18.87 -11.65
N GLY A 31 -4.44 19.42 -12.45
CA GLY A 31 -3.18 20.01 -11.97
C GLY A 31 -3.23 21.51 -11.61
N GLU A 32 -4.32 22.23 -11.93
CA GLU A 32 -4.36 23.71 -11.81
C GLU A 32 -5.12 24.25 -10.58
N GLN A 33 -5.74 23.42 -9.74
CA GLN A 33 -6.31 23.86 -8.46
C GLN A 33 -5.62 23.16 -7.29
N GLY A 34 -4.59 23.83 -6.77
CA GLY A 34 -3.90 23.44 -5.55
C GLY A 34 -2.77 22.47 -5.83
N LYS A 35 -1.54 22.98 -5.80
CA LYS A 35 -0.29 22.22 -5.81
C LYS A 35 -0.19 21.42 -4.49
N THR A 36 -1.06 20.42 -4.36
CA THR A 36 -1.03 19.41 -3.32
C THR A 36 -0.61 18.13 -3.99
N VAL A 37 0.51 17.63 -3.52
CA VAL A 37 1.18 16.42 -3.96
C VAL A 37 0.23 15.24 -3.84
N GLN A 38 -0.28 14.71 -4.96
CA GLN A 38 -0.92 13.41 -4.98
C GLN A 38 -0.87 12.82 -6.39
N SER A 39 0.25 12.15 -6.69
CA SER A 39 0.28 11.13 -7.73
C SER A 39 -0.56 9.95 -7.23
N SER A 40 -1.83 9.95 -7.59
CA SER A 40 -2.74 8.83 -7.35
C SER A 40 -3.34 8.35 -8.67
N ALA A 41 -3.13 7.05 -8.88
CA ALA A 41 -4.08 6.10 -9.43
C ALA A 41 -4.41 6.22 -10.93
N THR A 42 -3.87 5.27 -11.68
CA THR A 42 -4.70 4.40 -12.51
C THR A 42 -5.81 3.80 -11.62
N PRO A 43 -7.12 4.07 -11.81
CA PRO A 43 -8.17 3.29 -11.21
C PRO A 43 -8.63 2.27 -12.25
N SER A 44 -8.10 1.06 -12.16
CA SER A 44 -8.76 -0.10 -12.75
C SER A 44 -10.08 -0.30 -12.02
N SER A 45 -11.15 -0.33 -12.81
CA SER A 45 -12.52 -0.69 -12.44
C SER A 45 -12.56 -1.86 -11.44
N THR A 46 -13.27 -1.72 -10.31
CA THR A 46 -14.06 -2.76 -9.60
C THR A 46 -14.65 -2.13 -8.32
N SER A 47 -15.73 -1.36 -8.43
CA SER A 47 -16.39 -0.70 -7.29
C SER A 47 -17.72 -1.36 -6.90
N VAL A 48 -17.69 -2.69 -6.72
CA VAL A 48 -18.78 -3.47 -6.07
C VAL A 48 -18.23 -4.58 -5.13
N GLN A 49 -16.93 -4.90 -5.15
CA GLN A 49 -16.32 -5.92 -4.26
C GLN A 49 -15.57 -5.35 -3.03
N VAL A 50 -15.57 -4.03 -2.84
CA VAL A 50 -14.67 -3.36 -1.88
C VAL A 50 -15.13 -3.48 -0.42
N GLN A 51 -16.43 -3.70 -0.13
CA GLN A 51 -16.92 -3.70 1.26
C GLN A 51 -16.81 -5.04 2.01
N GLU A 52 -16.81 -6.20 1.33
CA GLU A 52 -16.69 -7.50 2.00
C GLU A 52 -15.22 -7.91 2.25
N GLN A 53 -14.29 -7.44 1.39
CA GLN A 53 -12.87 -7.72 1.56
C GLN A 53 -12.28 -7.06 2.81
N ASP A 54 -12.78 -5.89 3.21
CA ASP A 54 -12.33 -5.20 4.42
C ASP A 54 -12.66 -6.00 5.70
N GLY A 55 -13.85 -6.58 5.80
CA GLY A 55 -14.24 -7.36 6.98
C GLY A 55 -13.38 -8.61 7.19
N ALA A 56 -13.13 -9.37 6.12
CA ALA A 56 -12.29 -10.56 6.17
C ALA A 56 -10.83 -10.22 6.46
N HIS A 57 -10.30 -9.17 5.82
CA HIS A 57 -8.94 -8.68 6.05
C HIS A 57 -8.72 -8.25 7.51
N LEU A 58 -9.66 -7.49 8.06
CA LEU A 58 -9.62 -7.01 9.43
C LEU A 58 -9.72 -8.15 10.46
N GLN A 59 -10.52 -9.19 10.20
CA GLN A 59 -10.56 -10.40 11.02
C GLN A 59 -9.23 -11.20 10.96
N MET A 60 -8.61 -11.29 9.79
CA MET A 60 -7.30 -11.93 9.66
C MET A 60 -6.22 -11.20 10.44
N LEU A 61 -6.25 -9.86 10.52
CA LEU A 61 -5.29 -9.10 11.34
C LEU A 61 -5.36 -9.54 12.81
N LYS A 62 -6.55 -9.83 13.36
CA LYS A 62 -6.67 -10.35 14.73
C LYS A 62 -5.97 -11.71 14.90
N GLY A 63 -6.24 -12.68 14.02
CA GLY A 63 -5.57 -13.99 14.05
C GLY A 63 -4.08 -13.96 13.71
N PHE A 64 -3.65 -12.92 12.99
CA PHE A 64 -2.26 -12.68 12.66
C PHE A 64 -1.42 -12.30 13.88
N VAL A 65 -1.94 -11.40 14.73
CA VAL A 65 -1.27 -10.90 15.95
C VAL A 65 -0.95 -12.01 16.94
N GLU A 66 -1.86 -12.98 17.10
CA GLU A 66 -1.77 -14.01 18.13
C GLU A 66 -0.50 -14.86 18.01
N GLY A 67 0.00 -15.11 16.80
CA GLY A 67 1.22 -15.89 16.61
C GLY A 67 2.39 -15.11 16.03
N LEU A 68 2.44 -13.81 16.31
CA LEU A 68 3.67 -13.03 16.17
C LEU A 68 4.66 -13.42 17.28
N SER A 69 5.93 -13.60 16.91
CA SER A 69 7.03 -13.74 17.85
C SER A 69 7.23 -12.47 18.69
N PRO A 70 7.92 -12.52 19.84
CA PRO A 70 8.15 -11.33 20.68
C PRO A 70 8.77 -10.15 19.92
N LYS A 71 9.68 -10.41 18.97
CA LYS A 71 10.28 -9.37 18.12
C LYS A 71 9.29 -8.76 17.14
N GLN A 72 8.44 -9.59 16.53
CA GLN A 72 7.40 -9.14 15.61
C GLN A 72 6.31 -8.36 16.35
N LYS A 73 5.99 -8.73 17.59
CA LYS A 73 5.06 -7.96 18.44
C LYS A 73 5.58 -6.55 18.71
N LYS A 74 6.86 -6.36 19.01
CA LYS A 74 7.43 -5.01 19.17
C LYS A 74 7.31 -4.14 17.92
N VAL A 75 7.48 -4.75 16.75
CA VAL A 75 7.28 -4.05 15.45
C VAL A 75 5.81 -3.77 15.20
N TRP A 76 4.93 -4.70 15.58
CA TRP A 76 3.49 -4.51 15.51
C TRP A 76 3.03 -3.36 16.39
N ASP A 77 3.52 -3.27 17.63
CA ASP A 77 3.24 -2.18 18.55
C ASP A 77 3.70 -0.84 17.98
N TYR A 78 4.86 -0.83 17.30
CA TYR A 78 5.33 0.34 16.56
C TYR A 78 4.36 0.75 15.44
N PHE A 79 3.84 -0.22 14.67
CA PHE A 79 2.85 0.07 13.61
C PHE A 79 1.53 0.58 14.16
N ILE A 80 1.10 0.15 15.34
CA ILE A 80 -0.08 0.72 16.02
C ILE A 80 0.18 2.18 16.41
N ALA A 81 1.37 2.50 16.91
CA ALA A 81 1.72 3.85 17.31
C ALA A 81 2.00 4.81 16.14
N HIS A 82 2.40 4.27 14.98
CA HIS A 82 2.78 5.04 13.79
C HIS A 82 2.00 4.51 12.57
N PRO A 83 0.76 5.00 12.37
CA PRO A 83 -0.06 4.61 11.22
C PRO A 83 0.63 4.96 9.90
N GLY A 84 0.53 4.06 8.93
CA GLY A 84 1.05 4.19 7.58
C GLY A 84 2.40 3.49 7.39
N HIS A 85 3.13 3.96 6.38
CA HIS A 85 4.38 3.35 5.96
C HIS A 85 5.50 3.59 6.99
N ALA A 86 6.26 2.54 7.29
CA ALA A 86 7.37 2.59 8.24
C ALA A 86 8.72 2.47 7.52
N ILE A 87 9.65 3.37 7.83
CA ILE A 87 11.01 3.32 7.29
C ILE A 87 11.84 2.34 8.14
N GLY A 88 12.65 1.51 7.49
CA GLY A 88 13.48 0.50 8.15
C GLY A 88 14.49 1.07 9.15
N THR A 89 14.96 2.31 8.98
CA THR A 89 15.81 3.00 9.97
C THR A 89 15.04 3.31 11.25
N ASP A 90 13.82 3.84 11.12
CA ASP A 90 12.99 4.23 12.26
C ASP A 90 12.55 3.02 13.06
N LEU A 91 12.22 1.93 12.36
CA LEU A 91 11.96 0.63 12.98
C LEU A 91 13.14 0.11 13.80
N LYS A 92 14.38 0.28 13.32
CA LYS A 92 15.59 -0.13 14.05
C LYS A 92 15.89 0.79 15.24
N MET A 93 15.48 2.05 15.19
CA MET A 93 15.59 2.97 16.31
C MET A 93 14.57 2.63 17.40
N ALA A 94 13.32 2.38 17.00
CA ALA A 94 12.23 2.04 17.93
C ALA A 94 12.35 0.62 18.51
N VAL A 95 12.90 -0.32 17.73
CA VAL A 95 13.12 -1.70 18.16
C VAL A 95 14.62 -2.03 18.00
N PRO A 96 15.47 -1.71 19.00
CA PRO A 96 16.92 -1.90 18.92
C PRO A 96 17.37 -3.34 18.64
N GLU A 97 16.54 -4.33 18.95
CA GLU A 97 16.78 -5.75 18.63
C GLU A 97 16.87 -6.04 17.11
N LEU A 98 16.47 -5.08 16.27
CA LEU A 98 16.55 -5.16 14.81
C LEU A 98 17.82 -4.54 14.23
N GLN A 99 18.65 -3.90 15.07
CA GLN A 99 19.92 -3.29 14.65
C GLN A 99 20.97 -4.30 14.15
N PRO A 100 21.13 -5.51 14.74
CA PRO A 100 22.10 -6.48 14.25
C PRO A 100 21.84 -6.85 12.78
N GLN A 101 22.91 -6.98 11.99
CA GLN A 101 22.81 -7.45 10.61
C GLN A 101 22.10 -8.82 10.56
N GLY A 102 21.05 -8.92 9.76
CA GLY A 102 20.24 -10.14 9.63
C GLY A 102 19.04 -10.27 10.57
N ALA A 103 18.83 -9.36 11.54
CA ALA A 103 17.66 -9.41 12.43
C ALA A 103 16.35 -9.00 11.73
N MET A 104 16.43 -8.01 10.84
CA MET A 104 15.30 -7.49 10.04
C MET A 104 14.61 -8.56 9.17
N PRO A 105 15.32 -9.36 8.36
CA PRO A 105 14.71 -10.47 7.60
C PRO A 105 13.86 -11.44 8.43
N GLY A 106 14.24 -11.67 9.70
CA GLY A 106 13.49 -12.56 10.60
C GLY A 106 12.11 -12.02 10.95
N VAL A 107 11.95 -10.70 11.08
CA VAL A 107 10.65 -10.05 11.32
C VAL A 107 9.74 -10.23 10.11
N PHE A 108 10.26 -10.05 8.90
CA PHE A 108 9.50 -10.14 7.66
C PHE A 108 9.05 -11.55 7.27
N LYS A 109 9.51 -12.59 7.98
CA LYS A 109 8.90 -13.93 7.93
C LYS A 109 7.43 -13.91 8.37
N ALA A 110 6.99 -12.88 9.11
CA ALA A 110 5.57 -12.69 9.42
C ALA A 110 4.71 -12.67 8.16
N THR A 111 5.20 -12.16 7.04
CA THR A 111 4.48 -12.18 5.75
C THR A 111 4.16 -13.59 5.25
N GLN A 112 4.97 -14.60 5.57
CA GLN A 112 4.62 -16.00 5.22
C GLN A 112 3.41 -16.48 6.01
N ARG A 113 3.33 -16.13 7.31
CA ARG A 113 2.18 -16.44 8.15
C ARG A 113 0.92 -15.75 7.66
N TRP A 114 1.03 -14.49 7.22
CA TRP A 114 -0.08 -13.75 6.62
C TRP A 114 -0.67 -14.50 5.42
N VAL A 115 0.20 -15.01 4.53
CA VAL A 115 -0.22 -15.83 3.38
C VAL A 115 -0.85 -17.15 3.83
N SER A 116 -0.35 -17.80 4.89
CA SER A 116 -0.94 -19.03 5.44
C SER A 116 -2.34 -18.82 6.03
N LEU A 117 -2.69 -17.60 6.45
CA LEU A 117 -4.02 -17.24 6.93
C LEU A 117 -5.00 -16.92 5.78
N GLY A 118 -4.54 -16.97 4.53
CA GLY A 118 -5.34 -16.65 3.34
C GLY A 118 -5.14 -15.22 2.81
N GLY A 119 -4.24 -14.44 3.41
CA GLY A 119 -3.95 -13.08 2.97
C GLY A 119 -3.04 -13.00 1.75
N GLN A 120 -3.17 -11.91 0.98
CA GLN A 120 -2.24 -11.63 -0.11
C GLN A 120 -0.91 -11.09 0.43
N ARG A 121 0.21 -11.48 -0.17
CA ARG A 121 1.54 -11.04 0.28
C ARG A 121 1.66 -9.50 0.33
N GLU A 122 1.07 -8.82 -0.63
CA GLU A 122 1.11 -7.37 -0.82
C GLU A 122 0.31 -6.61 0.24
N THR A 123 -0.69 -7.25 0.85
CA THR A 123 -1.51 -6.65 1.92
C THR A 123 -0.93 -6.90 3.31
N SER A 124 0.16 -7.65 3.42
CA SER A 124 0.82 -7.90 4.71
C SER A 124 1.38 -6.59 5.30
N PRO A 125 1.12 -6.29 6.59
CA PRO A 125 1.72 -5.14 7.26
C PRO A 125 3.26 -5.16 7.27
N PHE A 126 3.84 -6.35 7.19
CA PHE A 126 5.28 -6.58 7.22
C PHE A 126 5.90 -6.64 5.81
N VAL A 127 5.17 -6.34 4.74
CA VAL A 127 5.77 -6.36 3.40
C VAL A 127 6.61 -5.11 3.16
N GLN A 128 7.77 -5.29 2.53
CA GLN A 128 8.53 -4.17 1.98
C GLN A 128 7.87 -3.74 0.67
N ILE A 129 7.42 -2.49 0.61
CA ILE A 129 6.75 -1.93 -0.56
C ILE A 129 7.73 -1.19 -1.47
N GLU A 130 8.78 -0.59 -0.88
CA GLU A 130 9.74 0.22 -1.63
C GLU A 130 11.13 0.15 -0.98
N TRP A 131 12.16 0.57 -1.72
CA TRP A 131 13.50 0.81 -1.21
C TRP A 131 13.84 2.30 -1.27
N SER A 132 14.07 2.92 -0.11
CA SER A 132 14.50 4.31 -0.04
C SER A 132 16.00 4.43 -0.34
N LYS A 133 16.33 5.08 -1.47
CA LYS A 133 17.73 5.40 -1.81
C LYS A 133 18.35 6.44 -0.86
N ALA A 134 17.54 7.39 -0.37
CA ALA A 134 18.00 8.43 0.53
C ALA A 134 18.43 7.88 1.91
N HIS A 135 17.68 6.92 2.43
CA HIS A 135 17.94 6.33 3.75
C HIS A 135 18.69 4.99 3.69
N GLY A 136 18.90 4.42 2.49
CA GLY A 136 19.58 3.14 2.32
C GLY A 136 18.84 1.98 2.99
N CYS A 137 17.51 2.03 3.04
CA CYS A 137 16.69 1.03 3.73
C CYS A 137 15.33 0.79 3.05
N GLY A 138 14.69 -0.33 3.40
CA GLY A 138 13.34 -0.63 2.96
C GLY A 138 12.29 0.28 3.60
N ILE A 139 11.21 0.53 2.86
CA ILE A 139 9.96 1.11 3.35
C ILE A 139 8.95 -0.04 3.44
N TYR A 140 8.29 -0.14 4.57
CA TYR A 140 7.33 -1.19 4.89
C TYR A 140 5.92 -0.65 4.95
N ARG A 141 4.94 -1.46 4.57
CA ARG A 141 3.53 -1.06 4.49
C ARG A 141 2.98 -0.57 5.83
N GLY A 142 3.26 -1.28 6.92
CA GLY A 142 2.69 -0.98 8.24
C GLY A 142 1.17 -1.20 8.28
N LEU A 143 0.52 -0.51 9.21
CA LEU A 143 -0.94 -0.55 9.41
C LEU A 143 -1.57 0.78 9.03
N SER A 144 -2.71 0.76 8.34
CA SER A 144 -3.51 1.96 8.11
C SER A 144 -4.22 2.41 9.39
N GLN A 145 -4.66 3.66 9.43
CA GLN A 145 -5.44 4.16 10.58
C GLN A 145 -6.73 3.35 10.78
N GLU A 146 -7.40 2.99 9.69
CA GLU A 146 -8.64 2.20 9.73
C GLU A 146 -8.43 0.80 10.31
N GLU A 147 -7.29 0.17 9.99
CA GLU A 147 -6.92 -1.13 10.56
C GLU A 147 -6.68 -1.02 12.06
N ILE A 148 -6.00 0.04 12.50
CA ILE A 148 -5.72 0.29 13.92
C ILE A 148 -7.03 0.56 14.68
N ASP A 149 -7.90 1.40 14.13
CA ASP A 149 -9.19 1.73 14.73
C ASP A 149 -10.08 0.48 14.89
N TYR A 150 -9.99 -0.48 13.97
CA TYR A 150 -10.68 -1.76 14.11
C TYR A 150 -10.04 -2.69 15.15
N LEU A 151 -8.72 -2.71 15.24
CA LEU A 151 -7.97 -3.56 16.18
C LEU A 151 -8.06 -3.07 17.63
N THR A 152 -8.30 -1.78 17.84
CA THR A 152 -8.35 -1.14 19.16
C THR A 152 -9.76 -0.95 19.73
N ARG A 153 -10.80 -1.31 18.96
CA ARG A 153 -12.20 -1.42 19.39
C ARG A 153 -12.50 -2.74 20.09
#